data_AF-A0A7J2UWR5-F1
#
_entry.id   AF-A0A7J2UWR5-F1
#
_cell.length_a   1.000
_cell.length_b   1.000
_cell.length_c   1.000
_cell.angle_alpha   90.00
_cell.angle_beta   90.00
_cell.angle_gamma   90.00
#
_symmetry.space_group_name_H-M   'P 1'
#
loop_
_entity.id
_entity.type
_entity.pdbx_description
1 polymer ?
#
loop_
_entity_poly.entity_id
_entity_poly.type
_entity_poly.pdbx_seq_one_letter_code
_entity_poly.pdbx_strand_id
1 'polypeptide(L)'
;MKYLYLEHGTYFFKRKIPLTKRNFSTSLRTGNLETAQFILATIMPKINILFEFCKGEDMNEAEQLDFITQVIKNYVREAWSDYNGLGRLRREAFAYITQKGKKRDGAHPKAAEKALKRIEAEIFDVDSDDAKELVNSILQRSNINFEEIKHLDQHMFRTELLKAEYELVSCDAQRSENRKVKPYFLADEVEDTSVPTQPQQEVPVQNRMEQKKEKHEVRYYEETAYALKEKYAESKRSDFSSEKSFNSFKKELDFFIDFCNQEYLYDIEKETYEAYAGVMKNLISERSHRLIYEEFSREAVADMGIDELTERVKKIYDEGRSKVSKLDLLADKSISDKMMVVSAFLEHMIEKGHLDVNRLNSEKLKKVKPKSERVRFEQKELSDMIAKTTWFNEELEENFKHRPERVFIPLIAMFQGFRGNEIAQLSTDSIIEKDGIYCYSIYPSSEDKRVKTENSKRLIPIHSKIIECGFLGLVEAQKKKGEKQIFSNLNYYSDSGYWKD
;
A
#
# COMPACT_ATOMS: atom_id res chain seq x y z
N MET A 1 -6.60 -5.70 -9.05
CA MET A 1 -7.48 -5.31 -10.17
C MET A 1 -8.04 -3.91 -9.93
N LYS A 2 -8.12 -3.06 -10.97
CA LYS A 2 -8.27 -1.59 -10.90
C LYS A 2 -9.63 -1.05 -10.39
N TYR A 3 -10.63 -1.91 -10.15
CA TYR A 3 -12.03 -1.47 -9.92
C TYR A 3 -12.73 -2.15 -8.73
N LEU A 4 -12.01 -2.91 -7.91
CA LEU A 4 -12.55 -3.57 -6.71
C LEU A 4 -12.26 -2.73 -5.48
N TYR A 5 -13.25 -2.57 -4.61
CA TYR A 5 -13.06 -2.00 -3.28
C TYR A 5 -13.86 -2.81 -2.25
N LEU A 6 -13.36 -2.89 -1.01
CA LEU A 6 -14.00 -3.64 0.08
C LEU A 6 -14.70 -2.65 1.01
N GLU A 7 -15.98 -2.87 1.28
CA GLU A 7 -16.81 -2.02 2.15
C GLU A 7 -17.72 -2.91 2.99
N HIS A 8 -17.70 -2.71 4.31
CA HIS A 8 -18.48 -3.52 5.28
C HIS A 8 -18.36 -5.05 5.07
N GLY A 9 -17.14 -5.53 4.76
CA GLY A 9 -16.88 -6.95 4.55
C GLY A 9 -17.41 -7.51 3.22
N THR A 10 -17.88 -6.66 2.30
CA THR A 10 -18.33 -7.05 0.96
C THR A 10 -17.55 -6.30 -0.10
N TYR A 11 -17.11 -7.00 -1.15
CA TYR A 11 -16.47 -6.38 -2.30
C TYR A 11 -17.49 -5.74 -3.23
N PHE A 12 -17.15 -4.56 -3.73
CA PHE A 12 -17.92 -3.76 -4.66
C PHE A 12 -17.09 -3.46 -5.91
N PHE A 13 -17.78 -3.29 -7.03
CA PHE A 13 -17.23 -2.82 -8.28
C PHE A 13 -17.60 -1.34 -8.47
N LYS A 14 -16.58 -0.49 -8.63
CA LYS A 14 -16.74 0.95 -8.85
C LYS A 14 -15.99 1.38 -10.10
N ARG A 15 -16.69 2.02 -11.03
CA ARG A 15 -16.10 2.55 -12.26
C ARG A 15 -16.84 3.81 -12.73
N LYS A 16 -16.11 4.68 -13.42
CA LYS A 16 -16.70 5.85 -14.08
C LYS A 16 -17.48 5.41 -15.31
N ILE A 17 -18.69 5.93 -15.50
CA ILE A 17 -19.45 5.73 -16.73
C ILE A 17 -18.80 6.59 -17.83
N PRO A 18 -18.49 6.02 -19.00
CA PRO A 18 -17.96 6.82 -20.11
C PRO A 18 -18.93 7.95 -20.48
N LEU A 19 -18.38 9.13 -20.75
CA LEU A 19 -19.12 10.37 -21.09
C LEU A 19 -19.90 11.06 -19.97
N THR A 20 -20.08 10.46 -18.79
CA THR A 20 -20.65 11.18 -17.62
C THR A 20 -19.59 11.53 -16.59
N LYS A 21 -19.89 12.52 -15.73
CA LYS A 21 -19.04 12.86 -14.57
C LYS A 21 -19.24 11.91 -13.37
N ARG A 22 -20.13 10.91 -13.46
CA ARG A 22 -20.55 10.07 -12.33
C ARG A 22 -19.88 8.69 -12.32
N ASN A 23 -19.55 8.22 -11.11
CA ASN A 23 -19.18 6.84 -10.86
C ASN A 23 -20.43 6.06 -10.50
N PHE A 24 -20.54 4.82 -10.97
CA PHE A 24 -21.48 3.86 -10.40
C PHE A 24 -20.73 2.90 -9.48
N SER A 25 -21.43 2.41 -8.46
CA SER A 25 -20.95 1.36 -7.56
C SER A 25 -22.00 0.26 -7.47
N THR A 26 -21.57 -1.00 -7.51
CA THR A 26 -22.44 -2.15 -7.31
C THR A 26 -21.75 -3.21 -6.46
N SER A 27 -22.51 -3.83 -5.55
CA SER A 27 -22.01 -4.91 -4.71
C SER A 27 -21.77 -6.16 -5.56
N LEU A 28 -20.62 -6.81 -5.36
CA LEU A 28 -20.32 -8.13 -5.90
C LEU A 28 -20.76 -9.26 -4.95
N ARG A 29 -21.49 -8.94 -3.87
CA ARG A 29 -22.13 -9.87 -2.91
C ARG A 29 -21.21 -10.90 -2.24
N THR A 30 -19.89 -10.68 -2.25
CA THR A 30 -18.91 -11.58 -1.62
C THR A 30 -17.89 -10.79 -0.79
N GLY A 31 -17.50 -11.32 0.37
CA GLY A 31 -16.35 -10.83 1.14
C GLY A 31 -15.03 -11.49 0.76
N ASN A 32 -15.03 -12.45 -0.17
CA ASN A 32 -13.84 -13.15 -0.64
C ASN A 32 -13.26 -12.48 -1.89
N LEU A 33 -11.97 -12.15 -1.84
CA LEU A 33 -11.28 -11.43 -2.91
C LEU A 33 -11.22 -12.21 -4.22
N GLU A 34 -10.97 -13.52 -4.18
CA GLU A 34 -10.87 -14.35 -5.38
C GLU A 34 -12.22 -14.47 -6.08
N THR A 35 -13.29 -14.69 -5.31
CA THR A 35 -14.65 -14.73 -5.84
C THR A 35 -15.03 -13.37 -6.44
N ALA A 36 -14.65 -12.25 -5.79
CA ALA A 36 -14.87 -10.91 -6.32
C ALA A 36 -14.12 -10.67 -7.64
N GLN A 37 -12.86 -11.12 -7.73
CA GLN A 37 -12.06 -11.03 -8.95
C GLN A 37 -12.65 -11.86 -10.09
N PHE A 38 -13.12 -13.08 -9.79
CA PHE A 38 -13.77 -13.95 -10.77
C PHE A 38 -15.05 -13.32 -11.32
N ILE A 39 -15.98 -12.92 -10.44
CA ILE A 39 -17.24 -12.29 -10.84
C ILE A 39 -16.97 -11.05 -11.70
N LEU A 40 -16.01 -10.22 -11.28
CA LEU A 40 -15.65 -9.02 -12.03
C LEU A 40 -15.09 -9.36 -13.42
N ALA A 41 -14.23 -10.36 -13.53
CA ALA A 41 -13.69 -10.81 -14.81
C ALA A 41 -14.79 -11.31 -15.75
N THR A 42 -15.78 -12.05 -15.23
CA THR A 42 -16.93 -12.57 -16.00
C THR A 42 -17.80 -11.45 -16.57
N ILE A 43 -18.08 -10.40 -15.79
CA ILE A 43 -19.01 -9.33 -16.21
C ILE A 43 -18.33 -8.19 -16.99
N MET A 44 -17.00 -8.04 -16.91
CA MET A 44 -16.28 -6.92 -17.53
C MET A 44 -16.48 -6.80 -19.05
N PRO A 45 -16.48 -7.90 -19.85
CA PRO A 45 -16.77 -7.82 -21.28
C PRO A 45 -18.17 -7.27 -21.56
N LYS A 46 -19.19 -7.76 -20.83
CA LYS A 46 -20.58 -7.28 -20.94
C LYS A 46 -20.71 -5.79 -20.58
N ILE A 47 -19.96 -5.34 -19.57
CA ILE A 47 -19.91 -3.92 -19.16
C ILE A 47 -19.29 -3.04 -20.25
N ASN A 48 -18.20 -3.49 -20.88
CA ASN A 48 -17.55 -2.71 -21.94
C ASN A 48 -18.50 -2.54 -23.14
N ILE A 49 -19.26 -3.58 -23.52
CA ILE A 49 -20.27 -3.50 -24.58
C ILE A 49 -21.40 -2.55 -24.20
N LEU A 50 -21.93 -2.67 -22.97
CA LEU A 50 -22.95 -1.76 -22.43
C LEU A 50 -22.50 -0.31 -22.51
N PHE A 51 -21.25 -0.02 -22.17
CA PHE A 51 -20.71 1.32 -22.23
C PHE A 51 -20.57 1.87 -23.64
N GLU A 52 -20.24 1.05 -24.64
CA GLU A 52 -20.25 1.49 -26.03
C GLU A 52 -21.68 1.79 -26.52
N PHE A 53 -22.65 0.94 -26.18
CA PHE A 53 -24.06 1.14 -26.49
C PHE A 53 -24.59 2.47 -25.93
N CYS A 54 -24.29 2.76 -24.65
CA CYS A 54 -24.73 3.99 -23.98
C CYS A 54 -24.10 5.28 -24.54
N LYS A 55 -23.11 5.23 -25.45
CA LYS A 55 -22.57 6.45 -26.09
C LYS A 55 -23.46 7.00 -27.21
N GLY A 56 -24.39 6.20 -27.74
CA GLY A 56 -25.20 6.53 -28.91
C GLY A 56 -26.66 6.92 -28.61
N GLU A 57 -27.06 7.00 -27.35
CA GLU A 57 -28.45 7.21 -26.92
C GLU A 57 -28.64 8.59 -26.27
N ASP A 58 -29.74 9.28 -26.61
CA ASP A 58 -30.15 10.55 -26.01
C ASP A 58 -30.83 10.33 -24.64
N MET A 59 -30.07 9.85 -23.66
CA MET A 59 -30.51 9.70 -22.26
C MET A 59 -29.91 10.80 -21.38
N ASN A 60 -30.67 11.33 -20.41
CA ASN A 60 -30.10 12.25 -19.43
C ASN A 60 -29.16 11.50 -18.45
N GLU A 61 -28.21 12.22 -17.82
CA GLU A 61 -27.16 11.60 -16.99
C GLU A 61 -27.69 10.77 -15.81
N ALA A 62 -28.87 11.12 -15.28
CA ALA A 62 -29.48 10.41 -14.15
C ALA A 62 -30.13 9.09 -14.58
N GLU A 63 -30.86 9.11 -15.70
CA GLU A 63 -31.46 7.92 -16.31
C GLU A 63 -30.39 6.95 -16.81
N GLN A 64 -29.32 7.46 -17.42
CA GLN A 64 -28.20 6.65 -17.89
C GLN A 64 -27.50 5.95 -16.71
N LEU A 65 -27.33 6.64 -15.57
CA LEU A 65 -26.75 6.05 -14.36
C LEU A 65 -27.64 4.97 -13.75
N ASP A 66 -28.96 5.20 -13.66
CA ASP A 66 -29.89 4.19 -13.12
C ASP A 66 -29.96 2.96 -14.03
N PHE A 67 -30.09 3.15 -15.34
CA PHE A 67 -30.09 2.07 -16.33
C PHE A 67 -28.82 1.21 -16.24
N ILE A 68 -27.64 1.84 -16.30
CA ILE A 68 -26.36 1.12 -16.20
C ILE A 68 -26.25 0.38 -14.86
N THR A 69 -26.69 1.00 -13.77
CA THR A 69 -26.64 0.37 -12.45
C THR A 69 -27.53 -0.87 -12.38
N GLN A 70 -28.74 -0.83 -12.95
CA GLN A 70 -29.66 -1.97 -12.98
C GLN A 70 -29.13 -3.11 -13.85
N VAL A 71 -28.63 -2.81 -15.06
CA VAL A 71 -28.09 -3.81 -15.98
C VAL A 71 -26.88 -4.50 -15.37
N ILE A 72 -25.96 -3.75 -14.75
CA ILE A 72 -24.78 -4.36 -14.12
C ILE A 72 -25.17 -5.18 -12.89
N LYS A 73 -26.16 -4.75 -12.10
CA LYS A 73 -26.71 -5.59 -11.02
C LYS A 73 -27.23 -6.93 -11.55
N ASN A 74 -27.88 -6.95 -12.72
CA ASN A 74 -28.32 -8.19 -13.36
C ASN A 74 -27.14 -9.06 -13.80
N TYR A 75 -26.11 -8.49 -14.44
CA TYR A 75 -24.88 -9.24 -14.78
C TYR A 75 -24.20 -9.85 -13.55
N VAL A 76 -24.16 -9.14 -12.43
CA VAL A 76 -23.64 -9.67 -11.16
C VAL A 76 -24.48 -10.84 -10.67
N ARG A 77 -25.81 -10.75 -10.74
CA ARG A 77 -26.70 -11.87 -10.36
C ARG A 77 -26.52 -13.08 -11.26
N GLU A 78 -26.43 -12.89 -12.57
CA GLU A 78 -26.15 -13.95 -13.54
C GLU A 78 -24.80 -14.62 -13.25
N ALA A 79 -23.73 -13.84 -13.10
CA ALA A 79 -22.40 -14.37 -12.80
C ALA A 79 -22.35 -15.14 -11.47
N TRP A 80 -23.15 -14.71 -10.48
CA TRP A 80 -23.32 -15.46 -9.23
C TRP A 80 -24.10 -16.76 -9.41
N SER A 81 -25.18 -16.73 -10.19
CA SER A 81 -25.96 -17.91 -10.53
C SER A 81 -25.08 -18.94 -11.24
N ASP A 82 -24.27 -18.49 -12.20
CA ASP A 82 -23.30 -19.32 -12.91
C ASP A 82 -22.23 -19.86 -11.95
N TYR A 83 -21.59 -19.00 -11.16
CA TYR A 83 -20.53 -19.41 -10.24
C TYR A 83 -21.02 -20.44 -9.20
N ASN A 84 -22.15 -20.18 -8.54
CA ASN A 84 -22.72 -21.08 -7.54
C ASN A 84 -23.33 -22.34 -8.16
N GLY A 85 -24.05 -22.18 -9.28
CA GLY A 85 -24.71 -23.27 -9.98
C GLY A 85 -23.69 -24.27 -10.54
N LEU A 86 -22.70 -23.79 -11.30
CA LEU A 86 -21.64 -24.62 -11.86
C LEU A 86 -20.76 -25.22 -10.75
N GLY A 87 -20.47 -24.46 -9.69
CA GLY A 87 -19.76 -24.97 -8.51
C GLY A 87 -20.54 -26.06 -7.75
N ARG A 88 -21.88 -25.99 -7.72
CA ARG A 88 -22.72 -27.04 -7.17
C ARG A 88 -22.70 -28.29 -8.05
N LEU A 89 -22.92 -28.15 -9.36
CA LEU A 89 -22.89 -29.26 -10.32
C LEU A 89 -21.53 -29.98 -10.30
N ARG A 90 -20.43 -29.23 -10.20
CA ARG A 90 -19.08 -29.80 -10.04
C ARG A 90 -18.93 -30.61 -8.75
N ARG A 91 -19.42 -30.10 -7.62
CA ARG A 91 -19.41 -30.86 -6.34
C ARG A 91 -20.29 -32.10 -6.39
N GLU A 92 -21.43 -32.04 -7.08
CA GLU A 92 -22.29 -33.20 -7.26
C GLU A 92 -21.60 -34.27 -8.13
N ALA A 93 -20.90 -33.88 -9.19
CA ALA A 93 -20.15 -34.78 -10.07
C ALA A 93 -19.01 -35.53 -9.35
N PHE A 94 -18.36 -34.91 -8.37
CA PHE A 94 -17.28 -35.52 -7.59
C PHE A 94 -17.74 -36.16 -6.26
N ALA A 95 -19.04 -36.08 -5.94
CA ALA A 95 -19.60 -36.77 -4.80
C ALA A 95 -19.49 -38.29 -4.99
N TYR A 96 -19.16 -39.03 -3.94
CA TYR A 96 -19.05 -40.48 -4.02
C TYR A 96 -19.51 -41.17 -2.73
N ILE A 97 -19.93 -42.43 -2.86
CA ILE A 97 -20.29 -43.27 -1.73
C ILE A 97 -19.05 -44.03 -1.28
N THR A 98 -18.72 -43.92 0.01
CA THR A 98 -17.61 -44.65 0.62
C THR A 98 -17.91 -46.14 0.72
N GLN A 99 -16.88 -46.98 0.90
CA GLN A 99 -17.05 -48.42 1.16
C GLN A 99 -17.96 -48.74 2.37
N LYS A 100 -18.17 -47.77 3.28
CA LYS A 100 -19.07 -47.88 4.44
C LYS A 100 -20.48 -47.33 4.18
N GLY A 101 -20.86 -47.13 2.92
CA GLY A 101 -22.20 -46.65 2.52
C GLY A 101 -22.47 -45.16 2.75
N LYS A 102 -21.51 -44.37 3.27
CA LYS A 102 -21.70 -42.93 3.50
C LYS A 102 -21.46 -42.12 2.22
N LYS A 103 -22.41 -41.28 1.81
CA LYS A 103 -22.26 -40.29 0.74
C LYS A 103 -21.33 -39.17 1.22
N ARG A 104 -20.26 -38.89 0.47
CA ARG A 104 -19.41 -37.71 0.67
C ARG A 104 -19.72 -36.68 -0.40
N ASP A 105 -19.98 -35.46 0.04
CA ASP A 105 -20.13 -34.30 -0.84
C ASP A 105 -18.82 -34.01 -1.58
N GLY A 106 -18.89 -33.51 -2.81
CA GLY A 106 -17.69 -33.13 -3.58
C GLY A 106 -16.87 -32.00 -2.96
N ALA A 107 -17.45 -31.18 -2.06
CA ALA A 107 -16.68 -30.23 -1.27
C ALA A 107 -15.77 -30.89 -0.22
N HIS A 108 -15.98 -32.17 0.09
CA HIS A 108 -15.18 -32.84 1.10
C HIS A 108 -13.71 -32.99 0.62
N PRO A 109 -12.67 -32.72 1.43
CA PRO A 109 -11.27 -32.80 0.99
C PRO A 109 -10.88 -34.12 0.32
N LYS A 110 -11.28 -35.27 0.89
CA LYS A 110 -11.10 -36.59 0.26
C LYS A 110 -11.83 -36.82 -1.07
N ALA A 111 -12.88 -36.06 -1.37
CA ALA A 111 -13.56 -36.11 -2.66
C ALA A 111 -12.78 -35.28 -3.69
N ALA A 112 -12.30 -34.10 -3.29
CA ALA A 112 -11.42 -33.29 -4.13
C ALA A 112 -10.09 -34.01 -4.45
N GLU A 113 -9.45 -34.64 -3.46
CA GLU A 113 -8.22 -35.44 -3.68
C GLU A 113 -8.45 -36.58 -4.69
N LYS A 114 -9.61 -37.26 -4.60
CA LYS A 114 -9.99 -38.32 -5.53
C LYS A 114 -10.23 -37.77 -6.95
N ALA A 115 -10.86 -36.61 -7.06
CA ALA A 115 -11.10 -35.94 -8.33
C ALA A 115 -9.80 -35.49 -8.99
N LEU A 116 -8.88 -34.87 -8.23
CA LEU A 116 -7.56 -34.46 -8.72
C LEU A 116 -6.76 -35.65 -9.26
N LYS A 117 -6.73 -36.78 -8.54
CA LYS A 117 -6.06 -37.99 -9.02
C LYS A 117 -6.67 -38.54 -10.31
N ARG A 118 -7.99 -38.47 -10.47
CA ARG A 118 -8.66 -38.87 -11.71
C ARG A 118 -8.22 -37.95 -12.86
N ILE A 119 -8.23 -36.63 -12.65
CA ILE A 119 -7.85 -35.67 -13.68
C ILE A 119 -6.35 -35.82 -14.03
N GLU A 120 -5.47 -36.00 -13.05
CA GLU A 120 -4.03 -36.22 -13.26
C GLU A 120 -3.74 -37.47 -14.10
N ALA A 121 -4.49 -38.55 -13.91
CA ALA A 121 -4.32 -39.76 -14.71
C ALA A 121 -4.64 -39.52 -16.19
N GLU A 122 -5.70 -38.76 -16.48
CA GLU A 122 -6.17 -38.52 -17.85
C GLU A 122 -5.44 -37.39 -18.58
N ILE A 123 -4.76 -36.48 -17.87
CA ILE A 123 -4.01 -35.37 -18.51
C ILE A 123 -2.87 -35.88 -19.41
N PHE A 124 -2.30 -37.05 -19.12
CA PHE A 124 -1.17 -37.60 -19.88
C PHE A 124 -1.58 -38.25 -21.22
N ASP A 125 -2.82 -38.74 -21.32
CA ASP A 125 -3.39 -39.31 -22.54
C ASP A 125 -4.82 -38.79 -22.75
N VAL A 126 -4.92 -37.57 -23.27
CA VAL A 126 -6.19 -36.83 -23.40
C VAL A 126 -7.13 -37.39 -24.47
N ASP A 127 -6.65 -38.33 -25.29
CA ASP A 127 -7.42 -38.99 -26.34
C ASP A 127 -7.90 -40.39 -25.94
N SER A 128 -7.62 -40.84 -24.71
CA SER A 128 -8.18 -42.05 -24.13
C SER A 128 -9.72 -41.96 -24.05
N ASP A 129 -10.41 -43.10 -24.02
CA ASP A 129 -11.88 -43.11 -23.87
C ASP A 129 -12.31 -42.56 -22.50
N ASP A 130 -11.52 -42.82 -21.45
CA ASP A 130 -11.75 -42.33 -20.09
C ASP A 130 -11.58 -40.79 -20.02
N ALA A 131 -10.57 -40.24 -20.70
CA ALA A 131 -10.36 -38.79 -20.82
C ALA A 131 -11.51 -38.12 -21.57
N LYS A 132 -11.99 -38.71 -22.67
CA LYS A 132 -13.16 -38.22 -23.41
C LYS A 132 -14.44 -38.26 -22.58
N GLU A 133 -14.66 -39.31 -21.80
CA GLU A 133 -15.79 -39.39 -20.86
C GLU A 133 -15.72 -38.26 -19.83
N LEU A 134 -14.54 -38.04 -19.24
CA LEU A 134 -14.32 -36.99 -18.26
C LEU A 134 -14.54 -35.60 -18.87
N VAL A 135 -14.05 -35.35 -20.08
CA VAL A 135 -14.26 -34.12 -20.84
C VAL A 135 -15.75 -33.89 -21.11
N ASN A 136 -16.49 -34.91 -21.56
CA ASN A 136 -17.94 -34.80 -21.76
C ASN A 136 -18.67 -34.51 -20.45
N SER A 137 -18.25 -35.14 -19.35
CA SER A 137 -18.79 -34.85 -18.01
C SER A 137 -18.55 -33.40 -17.60
N ILE A 138 -17.37 -32.84 -17.88
CA ILE A 138 -17.04 -31.42 -17.61
C ILE A 138 -17.90 -30.50 -18.47
N LEU A 139 -18.05 -30.81 -19.76
CA LEU A 139 -18.82 -30.00 -20.70
C LEU A 139 -20.30 -29.88 -20.27
N GLN A 140 -20.91 -30.98 -19.82
CA GLN A 140 -22.30 -31.02 -19.33
C GLN A 140 -22.57 -30.12 -18.12
N ARG A 141 -21.52 -29.76 -17.37
CA ARG A 141 -21.59 -28.88 -16.19
C ARG A 141 -20.80 -27.58 -16.38
N SER A 142 -20.65 -27.17 -17.63
CA SER A 142 -19.99 -25.93 -18.02
C SER A 142 -20.92 -25.06 -18.87
N ASN A 143 -20.60 -23.78 -18.99
CA ASN A 143 -21.28 -22.87 -19.92
C ASN A 143 -20.62 -22.87 -21.32
N ILE A 144 -19.83 -23.91 -21.66
CA ILE A 144 -19.13 -24.00 -22.95
C ILE A 144 -20.11 -24.52 -24.01
N ASN A 145 -20.33 -23.74 -25.07
CA ASN A 145 -21.14 -24.18 -26.20
C ASN A 145 -20.31 -25.07 -27.14
N PHE A 146 -20.60 -26.37 -27.16
CA PHE A 146 -19.86 -27.34 -27.97
C PHE A 146 -19.88 -27.02 -29.48
N GLU A 147 -20.97 -26.45 -30.00
CA GLU A 147 -21.08 -26.08 -31.41
C GLU A 147 -20.11 -24.96 -31.82
N GLU A 148 -19.76 -24.10 -30.87
CA GLU A 148 -18.81 -22.99 -31.09
C GLU A 148 -17.36 -23.46 -31.04
N ILE A 149 -17.05 -24.64 -30.49
CA ILE A 149 -15.67 -25.11 -30.29
C ILE A 149 -15.31 -26.36 -31.09
N LYS A 150 -16.28 -26.97 -31.79
CA LYS A 150 -16.08 -28.18 -32.60
C LYS A 150 -14.99 -28.06 -33.69
N HIS A 151 -14.65 -26.84 -34.09
CA HIS A 151 -13.67 -26.54 -35.13
C HIS A 151 -12.24 -26.36 -34.58
N LEU A 152 -12.06 -26.31 -33.25
CA LEU A 152 -10.75 -26.20 -32.61
C LEU A 152 -10.01 -27.54 -32.65
N ASP A 153 -8.68 -27.49 -32.47
CA ASP A 153 -7.87 -28.67 -32.22
C ASP A 153 -8.37 -29.37 -30.94
N GLN A 154 -9.00 -30.52 -31.14
CA GLN A 154 -9.67 -31.25 -30.06
C GLN A 154 -8.68 -31.82 -29.04
N HIS A 155 -7.47 -32.20 -29.44
CA HIS A 155 -6.45 -32.68 -28.50
C HIS A 155 -6.01 -31.54 -27.58
N MET A 156 -5.68 -30.38 -28.17
CA MET A 156 -5.27 -29.21 -27.41
C MET A 156 -6.42 -28.67 -26.53
N PHE A 157 -7.65 -28.67 -27.04
CA PHE A 157 -8.83 -28.29 -26.26
C PHE A 157 -9.04 -29.18 -25.04
N ARG A 158 -9.01 -30.51 -25.20
CA ARG A 158 -9.15 -31.47 -24.09
C ARG A 158 -8.07 -31.26 -23.03
N THR A 159 -6.83 -31.05 -23.48
CA THR A 159 -5.68 -30.78 -22.60
C THR A 159 -5.92 -29.54 -21.74
N GLU A 160 -6.29 -28.42 -22.35
CA GLU A 160 -6.52 -27.17 -21.62
C GLU A 160 -7.77 -27.23 -20.74
N LEU A 161 -8.82 -27.92 -21.17
CA LEU A 161 -10.02 -28.12 -20.37
C LEU A 161 -9.74 -28.94 -19.11
N LEU A 162 -8.96 -30.03 -19.22
CA LEU A 162 -8.59 -30.85 -18.07
C LEU A 162 -7.67 -30.10 -17.09
N LYS A 163 -6.73 -29.29 -17.60
CA LYS A 163 -5.90 -28.41 -16.75
C LYS A 163 -6.75 -27.38 -16.01
N ALA A 164 -7.70 -26.74 -16.69
CA ALA A 164 -8.59 -25.76 -16.08
C ALA A 164 -9.47 -26.42 -14.99
N GLU A 165 -9.97 -27.63 -15.26
CA GLU A 165 -10.75 -28.40 -14.29
C GLU A 165 -9.90 -28.79 -13.06
N TYR A 166 -8.64 -29.21 -13.27
CA TYR A 166 -7.70 -29.49 -12.19
C TYR A 166 -7.50 -28.27 -11.28
N GLU A 167 -7.27 -27.10 -11.87
CA GLU A 167 -7.08 -25.84 -11.13
C GLU A 167 -8.33 -25.48 -10.32
N LEU A 168 -9.52 -25.59 -10.92
CA LEU A 168 -10.79 -25.32 -10.23
C LEU A 168 -11.02 -26.25 -9.03
N VAL A 169 -10.78 -27.56 -9.20
CA VAL A 169 -10.92 -28.54 -8.12
C VAL A 169 -9.88 -28.32 -7.02
N SER A 170 -8.64 -27.93 -7.38
CA SER A 170 -7.58 -27.61 -6.43
C SER A 170 -7.94 -26.39 -5.58
N CYS A 171 -8.46 -25.33 -6.20
CA CYS A 171 -8.98 -24.15 -5.48
C CYS A 171 -10.14 -24.51 -4.55
N ASP A 172 -11.08 -25.35 -5.00
CA ASP A 172 -12.19 -25.82 -4.16
C ASP A 172 -11.70 -26.65 -2.96
N ALA A 173 -10.68 -27.48 -3.16
CA ALA A 173 -10.04 -28.26 -2.08
C ALA A 173 -9.40 -27.34 -1.03
N GLN A 174 -8.58 -26.38 -1.47
CA GLN A 174 -7.95 -25.39 -0.60
C GLN A 174 -8.98 -24.58 0.18
N ARG A 175 -10.09 -24.16 -0.47
CA ARG A 175 -11.19 -23.48 0.20
C ARG A 175 -11.86 -24.35 1.25
N SER A 176 -12.06 -25.63 1.00
CA SER A 176 -12.62 -26.55 2.00
C SER A 176 -11.69 -26.77 3.19
N GLU A 177 -10.38 -26.77 2.99
CA GLU A 177 -9.41 -26.85 4.08
C GLU A 177 -9.39 -25.57 4.90
N ASN A 178 -9.42 -24.41 4.25
CA ASN A 178 -9.51 -23.11 4.90
C ASN A 178 -10.80 -22.95 5.72
N ARG A 179 -11.91 -23.59 5.33
CA ARG A 179 -13.15 -23.62 6.13
C ARG A 179 -13.03 -24.43 7.43
N LYS A 180 -12.05 -25.32 7.58
CA LYS A 180 -11.79 -26.02 8.86
C LYS A 180 -11.14 -25.10 9.90
N VAL A 181 -10.50 -24.03 9.45
CA VAL A 181 -9.89 -23.00 10.29
C VAL A 181 -10.88 -21.83 10.36
N LYS A 182 -11.85 -21.86 11.29
CA LYS A 182 -12.73 -20.70 11.50
C LYS A 182 -12.02 -19.65 12.37
N PRO A 183 -11.88 -18.38 11.94
CA PRO A 183 -11.97 -17.24 12.83
C PRO A 183 -13.42 -17.11 13.30
N TYR A 184 -13.60 -16.80 14.58
CA TYR A 184 -14.83 -16.85 15.37
C TYR A 184 -15.98 -15.89 14.94
N PHE A 185 -15.95 -15.30 13.74
CA PHE A 185 -16.86 -14.18 13.36
C PHE A 185 -17.73 -14.40 12.11
N LEU A 186 -17.71 -15.57 11.47
CA LEU A 186 -18.53 -15.85 10.26
C LEU A 186 -19.37 -17.13 10.40
N ALA A 187 -19.75 -17.45 11.63
CA ALA A 187 -20.38 -18.71 11.99
C ALA A 187 -21.89 -18.59 12.18
N ASP A 188 -22.59 -17.64 11.56
CA ASP A 188 -24.05 -17.65 11.52
C ASP A 188 -24.54 -17.35 10.09
N GLU A 189 -25.10 -18.41 9.48
CA GLU A 189 -26.27 -18.45 8.60
C GLU A 189 -26.46 -17.32 7.58
N VAL A 190 -26.08 -17.60 6.32
CA VAL A 190 -26.96 -17.21 5.21
C VAL A 190 -27.90 -18.39 5.01
N GLU A 191 -29.05 -18.34 5.67
CA GLU A 191 -30.19 -19.18 5.29
C GLU A 191 -30.54 -18.90 3.83
N ASP A 192 -30.71 -19.99 3.10
CA ASP A 192 -31.14 -20.04 1.71
C ASP A 192 -32.60 -19.56 1.63
N THR A 193 -32.80 -18.25 1.57
CA THR A 193 -34.10 -17.67 1.23
C THR A 193 -34.33 -17.85 -0.26
N SER A 194 -34.72 -19.07 -0.62
CA SER A 194 -35.52 -19.33 -1.82
C SER A 194 -36.80 -18.51 -1.71
N VAL A 195 -36.80 -17.32 -2.31
CA VAL A 195 -38.03 -16.54 -2.49
C VAL A 195 -38.89 -17.31 -3.48
N PRO A 196 -40.10 -17.77 -3.11
CA PRO A 196 -41.00 -18.41 -4.05
C PRO A 196 -41.39 -17.40 -5.13
N THR A 197 -41.24 -17.80 -6.39
CA THR A 197 -41.77 -17.08 -7.54
C THR A 197 -43.27 -16.87 -7.34
N GLN A 198 -43.71 -15.63 -7.15
CA GLN A 198 -45.10 -15.26 -7.38
C GLN A 198 -45.20 -14.27 -8.55
N PRO A 199 -46.29 -14.33 -9.34
CA PRO A 199 -46.41 -13.57 -10.59
C PRO A 199 -46.52 -12.07 -10.29
N GLN A 200 -45.85 -11.27 -11.11
CA GLN A 200 -45.93 -9.81 -11.06
C GLN A 200 -47.36 -9.34 -11.30
N GLN A 201 -47.89 -8.54 -10.37
CA GLN A 201 -48.99 -7.62 -10.64
C GLN A 201 -48.40 -6.21 -10.82
N GLU A 202 -48.70 -5.60 -11.96
CA GLU A 202 -48.36 -4.21 -12.27
C GLU A 202 -49.14 -3.27 -11.35
N VAL A 203 -48.44 -2.36 -10.67
CA VAL A 203 -49.08 -1.26 -9.93
C VAL A 203 -48.62 0.08 -10.52
N PRO A 204 -49.53 1.02 -10.83
CA PRO A 204 -49.19 2.22 -11.60
C PRO A 204 -48.38 3.25 -10.81
N VAL A 205 -47.50 3.92 -11.55
CA VAL A 205 -46.64 5.03 -11.13
C VAL A 205 -47.49 6.30 -10.98
N GLN A 206 -47.85 6.71 -9.76
CA GLN A 206 -48.22 8.12 -9.54
C GLN A 206 -48.09 8.70 -8.13
N ASN A 207 -47.83 7.92 -7.06
CA ASN A 207 -47.69 8.48 -5.71
C ASN A 207 -46.32 8.22 -5.05
N ARG A 208 -45.22 8.62 -5.70
CA ARG A 208 -43.86 8.61 -5.11
C ARG A 208 -43.21 9.99 -4.96
N MET A 209 -43.96 11.08 -5.14
CA MET A 209 -43.40 12.44 -5.04
C MET A 209 -43.49 13.09 -3.65
N GLU A 210 -44.08 12.45 -2.63
CA GLU A 210 -44.26 13.12 -1.32
C GLU A 210 -43.52 12.50 -0.13
N GLN A 211 -42.70 11.46 -0.31
CA GLN A 211 -41.87 10.93 0.78
C GLN A 211 -40.43 10.67 0.31
N LYS A 212 -39.71 11.76 0.03
CA LYS A 212 -38.24 11.83 0.09
C LYS A 212 -37.77 13.29 0.17
N LYS A 213 -38.34 14.03 1.12
CA LYS A 213 -37.75 15.27 1.65
C LYS A 213 -37.28 15.01 3.08
N GLU A 214 -36.25 14.18 3.21
CA GLU A 214 -35.28 14.36 4.27
C GLU A 214 -33.92 14.44 3.59
N LYS A 215 -33.44 15.68 3.47
CA LYS A 215 -32.10 16.02 3.02
C LYS A 215 -31.14 15.32 3.98
N HIS A 216 -30.25 14.47 3.47
CA HIS A 216 -28.94 14.39 4.13
C HIS A 216 -28.34 15.79 4.01
N GLU A 217 -28.22 16.49 5.14
CA GLU A 217 -27.50 17.76 5.22
C GLU A 217 -26.09 17.55 4.67
N VAL A 218 -25.76 18.35 3.66
CA VAL A 218 -24.48 18.28 2.97
C VAL A 218 -23.45 19.03 3.81
N ARG A 219 -22.54 18.30 4.49
CA ARG A 219 -21.58 18.82 5.47
C ARG A 219 -20.36 19.58 4.90
N TYR A 220 -20.42 19.98 3.63
CA TYR A 220 -19.28 20.60 2.95
C TYR A 220 -18.92 22.00 3.48
N TYR A 221 -19.88 22.67 4.13
CA TYR A 221 -19.78 24.06 4.59
C TYR A 221 -19.89 24.19 6.12
N GLU A 222 -19.84 23.09 6.86
CA GLU A 222 -19.98 23.13 8.33
C GLU A 222 -18.73 23.72 9.00
N GLU A 223 -17.54 23.50 8.44
CA GLU A 223 -16.28 23.91 9.02
C GLU A 223 -15.33 24.46 7.95
N THR A 224 -14.57 25.49 8.30
CA THR A 224 -13.60 26.11 7.39
C THR A 224 -12.44 25.17 7.09
N ALA A 225 -11.78 25.41 5.96
CA ALA A 225 -10.59 24.66 5.54
C ALA A 225 -9.48 24.67 6.61
N TYR A 226 -9.29 25.81 7.29
CA TYR A 226 -8.36 25.95 8.41
C TYR A 226 -8.79 25.11 9.62
N ALA A 227 -10.06 25.14 10.02
CA ALA A 227 -10.55 24.38 11.17
C ALA A 227 -10.42 22.87 10.95
N LEU A 228 -10.75 22.41 9.74
CA LEU A 228 -10.60 21.01 9.33
C LEU A 228 -9.13 20.56 9.32
N LYS A 229 -8.23 21.43 8.83
CA LYS A 229 -6.78 21.19 8.85
C LYS A 229 -6.24 21.05 10.28
N GLU A 230 -6.61 21.95 11.19
CA GLU A 230 -6.20 21.86 12.61
C GLU A 230 -6.74 20.57 13.24
N LYS A 231 -8.04 20.27 13.10
CA LYS A 231 -8.57 19.00 13.64
C LYS A 231 -7.84 17.78 13.12
N TYR A 232 -7.53 17.75 11.82
CA TYR A 232 -6.79 16.64 11.24
C TYR A 232 -5.35 16.58 11.77
N ALA A 233 -4.64 17.71 11.82
CA ALA A 233 -3.27 17.74 12.31
C ALA A 233 -3.18 17.25 13.75
N GLU A 234 -4.02 17.78 14.63
CA GLU A 234 -4.09 17.40 16.03
C GLU A 234 -4.51 15.92 16.20
N SER A 235 -5.40 15.39 15.35
CA SER A 235 -5.74 13.95 15.35
C SER A 235 -4.54 13.04 15.03
N LYS A 236 -3.55 13.55 14.30
CA LYS A 236 -2.33 12.84 13.92
C LYS A 236 -1.17 13.08 14.87
N ARG A 237 -1.31 13.94 15.89
CA ARG A 237 -0.23 14.32 16.80
C ARG A 237 0.43 13.12 17.48
N SER A 238 -0.36 12.13 17.90
CA SER A 238 0.13 10.90 18.54
C SER A 238 1.00 10.03 17.62
N ASP A 239 0.86 10.18 16.30
CA ASP A 239 1.60 9.38 15.32
C ASP A 239 3.06 9.85 15.19
N PHE A 240 3.41 11.02 15.74
CA PHE A 240 4.75 11.60 15.65
C PHE A 240 5.52 11.47 16.96
N SER A 241 6.72 10.89 16.86
CA SER A 241 7.64 10.75 18.00
C SER A 241 8.41 12.02 18.35
N SER A 242 8.31 13.08 17.53
CA SER A 242 9.03 14.33 17.75
C SER A 242 8.22 15.54 17.29
N GLU A 243 8.33 16.63 18.06
CA GLU A 243 7.70 17.92 17.75
C GLU A 243 8.11 18.46 16.38
N LYS A 244 9.39 18.27 16.05
CA LYS A 244 9.96 18.71 14.78
C LYS A 244 9.30 18.01 13.59
N SER A 245 9.11 16.69 13.69
CA SER A 245 8.45 15.92 12.62
C SER A 245 6.99 16.31 12.46
N PHE A 246 6.30 16.54 13.59
CA PHE A 246 4.92 17.04 13.59
C PHE A 246 4.82 18.42 12.94
N ASN A 247 5.66 19.37 13.34
CA ASN A 247 5.67 20.72 12.78
C ASN A 247 6.01 20.72 11.28
N SER A 248 6.91 19.83 10.85
CA SER A 248 7.19 19.66 9.42
C SER A 248 5.96 19.16 8.66
N PHE A 249 5.18 18.24 9.23
CA PHE A 249 3.93 17.76 8.63
C PHE A 249 2.86 18.86 8.59
N LYS A 250 2.67 19.59 9.71
CA LYS A 250 1.69 20.68 9.81
C LYS A 250 1.98 21.79 8.80
N LYS A 251 3.24 22.20 8.66
CA LYS A 251 3.68 23.19 7.66
C LYS A 251 3.29 22.85 6.22
N GLU A 252 3.26 21.57 5.85
CA GLU A 252 2.86 21.17 4.49
C GLU A 252 1.34 21.33 4.29
N LEU A 253 0.54 21.07 5.32
CA LEU A 253 -0.90 21.33 5.28
C LEU A 253 -1.20 22.84 5.31
N ASP A 254 -0.51 23.59 6.16
CA ASP A 254 -0.62 25.05 6.22
C ASP A 254 -0.38 25.65 4.84
N PHE A 255 0.74 25.28 4.21
CA PHE A 255 1.06 25.78 2.88
C PHE A 255 -0.02 25.45 1.83
N PHE A 256 -0.62 24.26 1.88
CA PHE A 256 -1.69 23.91 0.96
C PHE A 256 -2.95 24.77 1.19
N ILE A 257 -3.38 24.94 2.45
CA ILE A 257 -4.56 25.75 2.79
C ILE A 257 -4.34 27.21 2.42
N ASP A 258 -3.17 27.76 2.78
CA ASP A 258 -2.79 29.14 2.49
C ASP A 258 -2.74 29.39 0.97
N PHE A 259 -2.19 28.44 0.20
CA PHE A 259 -2.12 28.53 -1.26
C PHE A 259 -3.50 28.48 -1.91
N CYS A 260 -4.39 27.59 -1.45
CA CYS A 260 -5.74 27.50 -2.01
C CYS A 260 -6.59 28.73 -1.68
N ASN A 261 -6.36 29.33 -0.51
CA ASN A 261 -7.00 30.56 -0.05
C ASN A 261 -8.53 30.55 -0.22
N GLN A 262 -9.16 29.43 0.11
CA GLN A 262 -10.62 29.27 0.12
C GLN A 262 -11.12 29.09 1.55
N GLU A 263 -12.30 29.64 1.84
CA GLU A 263 -12.94 29.49 3.15
C GLU A 263 -13.29 28.02 3.43
N TYR A 264 -13.77 27.29 2.41
CA TYR A 264 -14.16 25.89 2.49
C TYR A 264 -13.39 25.03 1.49
N LEU A 265 -13.06 23.79 1.89
CA LEU A 265 -12.32 22.86 1.03
C LEU A 265 -13.08 22.49 -0.25
N TYR A 266 -14.41 22.46 -0.17
CA TYR A 266 -15.27 22.09 -1.29
C TYR A 266 -15.21 23.09 -2.46
N ASP A 267 -14.98 24.36 -2.15
CA ASP A 267 -14.92 25.46 -3.11
C ASP A 267 -13.58 25.54 -3.85
N ILE A 268 -12.59 24.71 -3.47
CA ILE A 268 -11.31 24.67 -4.17
C ILE A 268 -11.51 24.08 -5.57
N GLU A 269 -11.29 24.91 -6.58
CA GLU A 269 -11.39 24.53 -7.99
C GLU A 269 -10.23 23.62 -8.42
N LYS A 270 -10.45 22.83 -9.48
CA LYS A 270 -9.45 21.86 -9.98
C LYS A 270 -8.17 22.57 -10.45
N GLU A 271 -8.33 23.75 -11.01
CA GLU A 271 -7.29 24.64 -11.51
C GLU A 271 -6.33 25.04 -10.38
N THR A 272 -6.85 25.31 -9.18
CA THR A 272 -6.06 25.61 -7.98
C THR A 272 -5.21 24.42 -7.54
N TYR A 273 -5.74 23.20 -7.60
CA TYR A 273 -4.95 21.99 -7.30
C TYR A 273 -3.83 21.76 -8.33
N GLU A 274 -4.08 22.05 -9.60
CA GLU A 274 -3.08 21.95 -10.66
C GLU A 274 -1.98 23.01 -10.51
N ALA A 275 -2.35 24.24 -10.16
CA ALA A 275 -1.42 25.32 -9.86
C ALA A 275 -0.54 24.98 -8.64
N TYR A 276 -1.13 24.46 -7.55
CA TYR A 276 -0.40 23.99 -6.38
C TYR A 276 0.65 22.94 -6.74
N ALA A 277 0.25 21.94 -7.54
CA ALA A 277 1.16 20.90 -8.02
C ALA A 277 2.29 21.43 -8.93
N GLY A 278 2.04 22.55 -9.63
CA GLY A 278 3.04 23.27 -10.42
C GLY A 278 4.06 23.97 -9.54
N VAL A 279 3.59 24.77 -8.58
CA VAL A 279 4.41 25.48 -7.59
C VAL A 279 5.34 24.52 -6.85
N MET A 280 4.83 23.38 -6.42
CA MET A 280 5.61 22.36 -5.71
C MET A 280 6.82 21.83 -6.49
N LYS A 281 6.81 21.88 -7.83
CA LYS A 281 7.92 21.45 -8.68
C LYS A 281 9.03 22.47 -8.82
N ASN A 282 8.71 23.75 -8.63
CA ASN A 282 9.63 24.86 -8.83
C ASN A 282 10.26 25.32 -7.50
N LEU A 283 9.81 24.77 -6.37
CA LEU A 283 10.39 25.08 -5.06
C LEU A 283 11.85 24.62 -4.94
N ILE A 284 12.67 25.51 -4.40
CA ILE A 284 14.04 25.21 -3.99
C ILE A 284 14.07 24.51 -2.61
N SER A 285 15.18 23.85 -2.31
CA SER A 285 15.37 23.12 -1.06
C SER A 285 15.38 24.06 0.15
N GLU A 286 14.35 24.01 0.99
CA GLU A 286 14.30 24.70 2.29
C GLU A 286 15.49 24.36 3.20
N ARG A 287 16.01 23.13 3.11
CA ARG A 287 17.19 22.72 3.90
C ARG A 287 18.44 23.50 3.48
N SER A 288 18.57 23.79 2.18
CA SER A 288 19.72 24.47 1.60
C SER A 288 19.56 25.99 1.64
N HIS A 289 18.32 26.49 1.60
CA HIS A 289 17.99 27.90 1.38
C HIS A 289 16.97 28.44 2.39
N ARG A 290 17.06 28.05 3.67
CA ARG A 290 16.07 28.42 4.70
C ARG A 290 15.79 29.92 4.78
N LEU A 291 16.82 30.76 4.66
CA LEU A 291 16.72 32.21 4.86
C LEU A 291 15.76 32.88 3.85
N ILE A 292 15.65 32.37 2.62
CA ILE A 292 14.71 32.97 1.65
C ILE A 292 13.26 32.76 2.08
N TYR A 293 12.97 31.66 2.76
CA TYR A 293 11.63 31.34 3.27
C TYR A 293 11.32 32.04 4.61
N GLU A 294 12.28 32.75 5.18
CA GLU A 294 12.04 33.67 6.29
C GLU A 294 11.57 35.05 5.78
N GLU A 295 11.89 35.40 4.54
CA GLU A 295 11.48 36.66 3.90
C GLU A 295 10.29 36.50 2.93
N PHE A 296 10.18 35.37 2.23
CA PHE A 296 9.20 35.17 1.16
C PHE A 296 8.36 33.91 1.38
N SER A 297 7.08 33.98 0.98
CA SER A 297 6.21 32.81 0.96
C SER A 297 6.70 31.78 -0.06
N ARG A 298 6.33 30.50 0.13
CA ARG A 298 6.67 29.43 -0.81
C ARG A 298 6.13 29.68 -2.23
N GLU A 299 4.95 30.28 -2.35
CA GLU A 299 4.37 30.69 -3.63
C GLU A 299 5.23 31.76 -4.31
N ALA A 300 5.57 32.84 -3.59
CA ALA A 300 6.43 33.89 -4.12
C ALA A 300 7.81 33.35 -4.55
N VAL A 301 8.39 32.43 -3.79
CA VAL A 301 9.65 31.77 -4.16
C VAL A 301 9.51 30.93 -5.42
N ALA A 302 8.37 30.27 -5.64
CA ALA A 302 8.17 29.44 -6.84
C ALA A 302 7.91 30.27 -8.11
N ASP A 303 7.37 31.48 -7.96
CA ASP A 303 7.12 32.41 -9.07
C ASP A 303 8.35 33.21 -9.48
N MET A 304 9.32 33.39 -8.57
CA MET A 304 10.57 34.09 -8.87
C MET A 304 11.42 33.30 -9.87
N GLY A 305 12.03 34.02 -10.82
CA GLY A 305 12.99 33.44 -11.75
C GLY A 305 14.24 32.92 -11.03
N ILE A 306 14.88 31.88 -11.59
CA ILE A 306 16.09 31.28 -11.01
C ILE A 306 17.20 32.32 -10.81
N ASP A 307 17.35 33.27 -11.75
CA ASP A 307 18.37 34.32 -11.69
C ASP A 307 18.10 35.31 -10.54
N GLU A 308 16.85 35.71 -10.37
CA GLU A 308 16.41 36.58 -9.26
C GLU A 308 16.58 35.91 -7.90
N LEU A 309 16.15 34.65 -7.77
CA LEU A 309 16.36 33.85 -6.56
C LEU A 309 17.86 33.73 -6.27
N THR A 310 18.68 33.52 -7.29
CA THR A 310 20.13 33.38 -7.11
C THR A 310 20.75 34.67 -6.61
N GLU A 311 20.32 35.82 -7.13
CA GLU A 311 20.79 37.13 -6.67
C GLU A 311 20.33 37.44 -5.24
N ARG A 312 19.07 37.18 -4.90
CA ARG A 312 18.53 37.37 -3.54
C ARG A 312 19.21 36.46 -2.53
N VAL A 313 19.36 35.18 -2.86
CA VAL A 313 20.11 34.23 -2.02
C VAL A 313 21.56 34.67 -1.88
N LYS A 314 22.24 35.11 -2.94
CA LYS A 314 23.60 35.66 -2.81
C LYS A 314 23.65 36.86 -1.87
N LYS A 315 22.74 37.81 -2.01
CA LYS A 315 22.67 39.00 -1.15
C LYS A 315 22.48 38.65 0.33
N ILE A 316 21.57 37.72 0.63
CA ILE A 316 21.31 37.24 1.99
C ILE A 316 22.53 36.51 2.59
N TYR A 317 23.26 35.73 1.78
CA TYR A 317 24.39 34.93 2.25
C TYR A 317 25.75 35.67 2.20
N ASP A 318 25.90 36.70 1.35
CA ASP A 318 27.11 37.53 1.29
C ASP A 318 27.29 38.41 2.54
N GLU A 319 26.21 38.66 3.30
CA GLU A 319 26.29 39.25 4.65
C GLU A 319 26.78 38.22 5.72
N GLY A 320 26.94 36.94 5.38
CA GLY A 320 27.41 35.92 6.31
C GLY A 320 27.64 34.53 5.71
N ARG A 321 28.83 34.33 5.09
CA ARG A 321 29.46 33.08 4.59
C ARG A 321 29.15 32.67 3.13
N SER A 322 30.25 32.38 2.42
CA SER A 322 30.40 32.18 0.97
C SER A 322 29.63 31.06 0.28
N LYS A 323 29.39 31.34 -1.03
CA LYS A 323 29.25 30.45 -2.21
C LYS A 323 28.00 29.56 -2.27
N VAL A 324 26.89 30.16 -2.68
CA VAL A 324 25.81 29.43 -3.37
C VAL A 324 26.16 29.34 -4.85
N SER A 325 26.72 28.21 -5.27
CA SER A 325 27.13 27.97 -6.66
C SER A 325 25.98 27.50 -7.55
N LYS A 326 24.89 26.99 -6.96
CA LYS A 326 23.67 26.56 -7.68
C LYS A 326 22.50 26.46 -6.69
N LEU A 327 21.32 26.91 -7.10
CA LEU A 327 20.08 26.66 -6.36
C LEU A 327 19.63 25.22 -6.60
N ASP A 328 19.47 24.46 -5.53
CA ASP A 328 19.00 23.07 -5.61
C ASP A 328 17.47 23.05 -5.51
N LEU A 329 16.80 22.62 -6.59
CA LEU A 329 15.37 22.33 -6.58
C LEU A 329 15.06 21.13 -5.67
N LEU A 330 13.83 21.06 -5.17
CA LEU A 330 13.37 19.89 -4.45
C LEU A 330 13.47 18.64 -5.32
N ALA A 331 14.00 17.55 -4.74
CA ALA A 331 14.02 16.27 -5.41
C ALA A 331 12.59 15.74 -5.64
N ASP A 332 12.35 15.07 -6.76
CA ASP A 332 11.04 14.48 -7.12
C ASP A 332 10.45 13.61 -6.01
N LYS A 333 11.30 12.88 -5.28
CA LYS A 333 10.90 12.07 -4.13
C LYS A 333 10.36 12.93 -2.98
N SER A 334 11.04 14.03 -2.67
CA SER A 334 10.61 14.97 -1.62
C SER A 334 9.29 15.65 -2.01
N ILE A 335 9.13 16.03 -3.29
CA ILE A 335 7.86 16.57 -3.81
C ILE A 335 6.75 15.54 -3.63
N SER A 336 6.98 14.29 -4.04
CA SER A 336 6.02 13.21 -3.87
C SER A 336 5.62 13.01 -2.41
N ASP A 337 6.57 13.04 -1.47
CA ASP A 337 6.29 12.84 -0.05
C ASP A 337 5.46 13.99 0.54
N LYS A 338 5.76 15.25 0.18
CA LYS A 338 4.96 16.41 0.57
C LYS A 338 3.55 16.35 -0.01
N MET A 339 3.40 15.99 -1.29
CA MET A 339 2.08 15.87 -1.92
C MET A 339 1.25 14.71 -1.34
N MET A 340 1.88 13.63 -0.87
CA MET A 340 1.19 12.54 -0.17
C MET A 340 0.58 12.98 1.16
N VAL A 341 1.20 13.92 1.87
CA VAL A 341 0.64 14.50 3.11
C VAL A 341 -0.70 15.18 2.82
N VAL A 342 -0.73 16.03 1.80
CA VAL A 342 -1.96 16.73 1.38
C VAL A 342 -3.00 15.74 0.85
N SER A 343 -2.60 14.76 0.05
CA SER A 343 -3.53 13.72 -0.44
C SER A 343 -4.21 12.96 0.69
N ALA A 344 -3.44 12.56 1.71
CA ALA A 344 -3.98 11.85 2.87
C ALA A 344 -4.96 12.70 3.69
N PHE A 345 -4.67 14.01 3.83
CA PHE A 345 -5.61 14.96 4.44
C PHE A 345 -6.93 15.01 3.65
N LEU A 346 -6.87 15.21 2.34
CA LEU A 346 -8.07 15.29 1.49
C LEU A 346 -8.87 13.99 1.50
N GLU A 347 -8.20 12.83 1.49
CA GLU A 347 -8.85 11.52 1.64
C GLU A 347 -9.58 11.38 2.98
N HIS A 348 -9.00 11.87 4.07
CA HIS A 348 -9.67 11.89 5.36
C HIS A 348 -10.89 12.83 5.37
N MET A 349 -10.81 13.97 4.69
CA MET A 349 -11.95 14.88 4.56
C MET A 349 -13.11 14.25 3.79
N ILE A 350 -12.81 13.40 2.80
CA ILE A 350 -13.83 12.62 2.08
C ILE A 350 -14.47 11.58 2.98
N GLU A 351 -13.66 10.84 3.75
CA GLU A 351 -14.15 9.85 4.72
C GLU A 351 -15.09 10.49 5.75
N LYS A 352 -14.80 11.72 6.17
CA LYS A 352 -15.62 12.49 7.11
C LYS A 352 -16.79 13.24 6.46
N GLY A 353 -16.92 13.20 5.13
CA GLY A 353 -18.01 13.86 4.40
C GLY A 353 -17.86 15.37 4.22
N HIS A 354 -16.68 15.94 4.47
CA HIS A 354 -16.36 17.35 4.24
C HIS A 354 -15.90 17.63 2.80
N LEU A 355 -15.60 16.59 2.02
CA LEU A 355 -15.23 16.69 0.61
C LEU A 355 -15.85 15.52 -0.18
N ASP A 356 -16.14 15.74 -1.45
CA ASP A 356 -16.75 14.74 -2.33
C ASP A 356 -15.71 13.89 -3.08
N VAL A 357 -14.60 14.51 -3.48
CA VAL A 357 -13.53 13.88 -4.25
C VAL A 357 -12.17 14.53 -3.96
N ASN A 358 -11.11 13.72 -3.99
CA ASN A 358 -9.75 14.22 -3.91
C ASN A 358 -9.35 14.71 -5.32
N ARG A 359 -9.28 16.03 -5.49
CA ARG A 359 -8.96 16.68 -6.76
C ARG A 359 -7.45 16.84 -6.99
N LEU A 360 -6.61 16.48 -6.02
CA LEU A 360 -5.16 16.47 -6.15
C LEU A 360 -4.74 15.31 -7.07
N ASN A 361 -4.05 15.62 -8.17
CA ASN A 361 -3.78 14.69 -9.28
C ASN A 361 -3.05 13.39 -8.85
N SER A 362 -3.83 12.33 -8.63
CA SER A 362 -3.34 11.02 -8.15
C SER A 362 -2.43 10.28 -9.14
N GLU A 363 -2.50 10.60 -10.44
CA GLU A 363 -1.68 9.91 -11.45
C GLU A 363 -0.20 10.29 -11.39
N LYS A 364 0.12 11.48 -10.88
CA LYS A 364 1.49 12.00 -10.73
C LYS A 364 2.14 11.67 -9.38
N LEU A 365 1.35 11.16 -8.41
CA LEU A 365 1.84 10.72 -7.09
C LEU A 365 2.40 9.28 -7.08
N LYS A 366 2.55 8.66 -8.25
CA LYS A 366 3.19 7.34 -8.37
C LYS A 366 4.57 7.41 -7.73
N LYS A 367 4.90 6.42 -6.87
CA LYS A 367 6.20 6.29 -6.22
C LYS A 367 7.31 6.54 -7.23
N VAL A 368 7.95 7.71 -7.13
CA VAL A 368 9.10 8.04 -7.96
C VAL A 368 10.18 7.00 -7.67
N LYS A 369 10.61 6.27 -8.69
CA LYS A 369 11.71 5.33 -8.54
C LYS A 369 12.95 6.12 -8.13
N PRO A 370 13.70 5.68 -7.11
CA PRO A 370 14.92 6.38 -6.71
C PRO A 370 15.87 6.51 -7.90
N LYS A 371 16.44 7.71 -8.08
CA LYS A 371 17.29 8.06 -9.23
C LYS A 371 18.58 7.24 -9.30
N SER A 372 19.02 6.68 -8.18
CA SER A 372 20.08 5.69 -8.11
C SER A 372 19.58 4.48 -7.33
N GLU A 373 19.72 3.29 -7.93
CA GLU A 373 19.72 2.06 -7.15
C GLU A 373 20.96 2.08 -6.26
N ARG A 374 20.77 1.93 -4.94
CA ARG A 374 21.90 1.79 -4.03
C ARG A 374 22.56 0.45 -4.33
N VAL A 375 23.68 0.50 -5.04
CA VAL A 375 24.48 -0.68 -5.38
C VAL A 375 25.05 -1.28 -4.10
N ARG A 376 25.00 -2.60 -3.98
CA ARG A 376 25.59 -3.32 -2.84
C ARG A 376 27.10 -3.38 -3.04
N PHE A 377 27.86 -3.21 -1.97
CA PHE A 377 29.30 -3.43 -2.03
C PHE A 377 29.61 -4.92 -2.26
N GLU A 378 30.52 -5.21 -3.18
CA GLU A 378 31.12 -6.52 -3.33
C GLU A 378 32.12 -6.80 -2.20
N GLN A 379 32.38 -8.07 -1.91
CA GLN A 379 33.31 -8.47 -0.84
C GLN A 379 34.72 -7.86 -1.02
N LYS A 380 35.17 -7.73 -2.27
CA LYS A 380 36.45 -7.11 -2.62
C LYS A 380 36.44 -5.62 -2.34
N GLU A 381 35.34 -4.94 -2.65
CA GLU A 381 35.19 -3.50 -2.37
C GLU A 381 35.19 -3.24 -0.87
N LEU A 382 34.51 -4.06 -0.06
CA LEU A 382 34.56 -3.94 1.41
C LEU A 382 35.98 -4.14 1.96
N SER A 383 36.69 -5.14 1.43
CA SER A 383 38.08 -5.42 1.82
C SER A 383 39.00 -4.26 1.43
N ASP A 384 38.84 -3.74 0.22
CA ASP A 384 39.58 -2.58 -0.30
C ASP A 384 39.26 -1.31 0.50
N MET A 385 38.00 -1.11 0.91
CA MET A 385 37.60 0.04 1.74
C MET A 385 38.32 0.02 3.08
N ILE A 386 38.56 -1.14 3.69
CA ILE A 386 39.36 -1.19 4.92
C ILE A 386 40.84 -1.01 4.58
N ALA A 387 41.35 -1.80 3.63
CA ALA A 387 42.78 -1.88 3.32
C ALA A 387 43.34 -0.68 2.54
N LYS A 388 42.51 0.27 2.08
CA LYS A 388 42.98 1.47 1.37
C LYS A 388 42.70 2.77 2.13
N THR A 389 41.98 2.73 3.25
CA THR A 389 41.67 3.95 3.99
C THR A 389 42.74 4.22 5.05
N THR A 390 43.16 5.48 5.15
CA THR A 390 44.24 5.93 6.05
C THR A 390 43.95 5.59 7.51
N TRP A 391 42.68 5.59 7.93
CA TRP A 391 42.30 5.28 9.31
C TRP A 391 42.74 3.89 9.76
N PHE A 392 42.81 2.91 8.84
CA PHE A 392 43.19 1.53 9.14
C PHE A 392 44.66 1.25 8.86
N ASN A 393 45.23 1.85 7.81
CA ASN A 393 46.62 1.56 7.40
C ASN A 393 47.67 2.40 8.14
N GLU A 394 47.36 3.67 8.41
CA GLU A 394 48.34 4.65 8.87
C GLU A 394 48.03 5.15 10.28
N GLU A 395 46.74 5.32 10.60
CA GLU A 395 46.30 5.97 11.84
C GLU A 395 45.70 5.01 12.86
N LEU A 396 45.82 3.69 12.69
CA LEU A 396 45.05 2.71 13.46
C LEU A 396 45.30 2.82 14.98
N GLU A 397 46.56 2.83 15.39
CA GLU A 397 46.95 2.92 16.82
C GLU A 397 46.48 4.24 17.45
N GLU A 398 46.66 5.35 16.73
CA GLU A 398 46.26 6.68 17.18
C GLU A 398 44.73 6.78 17.29
N ASN A 399 44.01 6.22 16.32
CA ASN A 399 42.55 6.16 16.34
C ASN A 399 42.04 5.30 17.49
N PHE A 400 42.64 4.14 17.80
CA PHE A 400 42.23 3.36 18.98
C PHE A 400 42.35 4.15 20.29
N LYS A 401 43.38 5.01 20.40
CA LYS A 401 43.66 5.77 21.61
C LYS A 401 42.82 7.04 21.74
N HIS A 402 42.63 7.76 20.65
CA HIS A 402 42.06 9.10 20.68
C HIS A 402 40.72 9.24 19.93
N ARG A 403 40.46 8.38 18.95
CA ARG A 403 39.30 8.46 18.05
C ARG A 403 38.67 7.07 17.80
N PRO A 404 38.32 6.29 18.85
CA PRO A 404 37.86 4.91 18.69
C PRO A 404 36.58 4.81 17.84
N GLU A 405 35.80 5.89 17.73
CA GLU A 405 34.65 5.99 16.84
C GLU A 405 35.01 5.75 15.36
N ARG A 406 36.22 6.14 14.92
CA ARG A 406 36.68 5.96 13.53
C ARG A 406 36.99 4.50 13.20
N VAL A 407 37.25 3.68 14.21
CA VAL A 407 37.57 2.26 14.07
C VAL A 407 36.32 1.41 14.25
N PHE A 408 35.65 1.55 15.39
CA PHE A 408 34.58 0.62 15.75
C PHE A 408 33.26 0.89 15.01
N ILE A 409 32.95 2.14 14.63
CA ILE A 409 31.69 2.39 13.91
C ILE A 409 31.68 1.71 12.53
N PRO A 410 32.72 1.86 11.67
CA PRO A 410 32.79 1.13 10.41
C PRO A 410 32.79 -0.40 10.59
N LEU A 411 33.50 -0.92 11.59
CA LEU A 411 33.53 -2.36 11.86
C LEU A 411 32.16 -2.91 12.27
N ILE A 412 31.45 -2.25 13.19
CA ILE A 412 30.10 -2.66 13.62
C ILE A 412 29.12 -2.57 12.44
N ALA A 413 29.20 -1.50 11.64
CA ALA A 413 28.36 -1.34 10.45
C ALA A 413 28.58 -2.48 9.45
N MET A 414 29.85 -2.84 9.20
CA MET A 414 30.21 -3.89 8.24
C MET A 414 29.83 -5.30 8.72
N PHE A 415 30.16 -5.66 9.96
CA PHE A 415 29.92 -7.02 10.47
C PHE A 415 28.47 -7.27 10.87
N GLN A 416 27.71 -6.23 11.22
CA GLN A 416 26.39 -6.40 11.86
C GLN A 416 25.28 -5.51 11.32
N GLY A 417 25.56 -4.61 10.37
CA GLY A 417 24.51 -3.88 9.62
C GLY A 417 23.69 -2.90 10.45
N PHE A 418 24.24 -2.39 11.56
CA PHE A 418 23.58 -1.35 12.35
C PHE A 418 23.47 -0.04 11.56
N ARG A 419 22.43 0.75 11.84
CA ARG A 419 22.36 2.12 11.29
C ARG A 419 23.41 3.00 11.97
N GLY A 420 24.06 3.91 11.24
CA GLY A 420 25.14 4.75 11.77
C GLY A 420 24.79 5.44 13.10
N ASN A 421 23.60 6.06 13.18
CA ASN A 421 23.13 6.70 14.41
C ASN A 421 22.80 5.71 15.55
N GLU A 422 22.41 4.47 15.25
CA GLU A 422 22.23 3.42 16.28
C GLU A 422 23.57 3.03 16.90
N ILE A 423 24.65 2.99 16.10
CA ILE A 423 26.00 2.71 16.60
C ILE A 423 26.53 3.91 17.40
N ALA A 424 26.37 5.12 16.86
CA ALA A 424 26.85 6.35 17.47
C ALA A 424 26.22 6.61 18.86
N GLN A 425 24.99 6.16 19.08
CA GLN A 425 24.26 6.33 20.35
C GLN A 425 24.46 5.20 21.36
N LEU A 426 25.33 4.22 21.10
CA LEU A 426 25.54 3.13 22.05
C LEU A 426 26.05 3.66 23.38
N SER A 427 25.33 3.32 24.45
CA SER A 427 25.74 3.61 25.82
C SER A 427 26.52 2.44 26.41
N THR A 428 27.28 2.71 27.46
CA THR A 428 27.99 1.68 28.23
C THR A 428 27.02 0.63 28.80
N ASP A 429 25.84 1.05 29.25
CA ASP A 429 24.77 0.15 29.76
C ASP A 429 24.06 -0.65 28.67
N SER A 430 24.24 -0.29 27.39
CA SER A 430 23.68 -1.04 26.26
C SER A 430 24.50 -2.30 25.95
N ILE A 431 25.61 -2.54 26.62
CA ILE A 431 26.42 -3.76 26.46
C ILE A 431 26.15 -4.68 27.64
N ILE A 432 25.41 -5.77 27.38
CA ILE A 432 25.03 -6.73 28.40
C ILE A 432 25.60 -8.10 28.07
N GLU A 433 25.82 -8.90 29.10
CA GLU A 433 26.15 -10.32 28.95
C GLU A 433 24.88 -11.14 29.19
N LYS A 434 24.56 -12.04 28.26
CA LYS A 434 23.45 -12.98 28.39
C LYS A 434 23.94 -14.37 28.02
N ASP A 435 23.76 -15.32 28.92
CA ASP A 435 24.15 -16.73 28.72
C ASP A 435 25.63 -16.89 28.31
N GLY A 436 26.53 -16.06 28.86
CA GLY A 436 27.96 -16.06 28.55
C GLY A 436 28.34 -15.35 27.23
N ILE A 437 27.37 -14.71 26.56
CA ILE A 437 27.57 -14.02 25.29
C ILE A 437 27.30 -12.52 25.47
N TYR A 438 28.29 -11.70 25.10
CA TYR A 438 28.10 -10.25 25.08
C TYR A 438 27.16 -9.84 23.94
N CYS A 439 26.24 -8.93 24.22
CA CYS A 439 25.24 -8.46 23.28
C CYS A 439 25.06 -6.94 23.32
N TYR A 440 24.76 -6.36 22.16
CA TYR A 440 24.16 -5.03 22.03
C TYR A 440 22.68 -5.10 22.42
N SER A 441 22.33 -4.39 23.48
CA SER A 441 20.98 -4.19 23.98
C SER A 441 20.43 -2.88 23.41
N ILE A 442 19.63 -2.99 22.35
CA ILE A 442 18.95 -1.86 21.70
C ILE A 442 17.59 -1.68 22.34
N TYR A 443 17.60 -1.33 23.62
CA TYR A 443 16.43 -0.92 24.38
C TYR A 443 16.57 0.56 24.72
N PRO A 444 15.49 1.35 24.68
CA PRO A 444 15.51 2.69 25.24
C PRO A 444 15.66 2.57 26.77
N SER A 445 16.89 2.70 27.26
CA SER A 445 17.22 2.64 28.68
C SER A 445 17.22 4.01 29.37
N SER A 446 16.99 5.10 28.63
CA SER A 446 16.98 6.48 29.11
C SER A 446 16.03 7.35 28.28
N GLU A 447 15.56 8.46 28.86
CA GLU A 447 14.66 9.45 28.22
C GLU A 447 15.20 9.98 26.88
N ASP A 448 16.52 9.96 26.69
CA ASP A 448 17.21 10.45 25.49
C ASP A 448 17.32 9.43 24.34
N LYS A 449 17.02 8.14 24.58
CA LYS A 449 17.13 7.09 23.55
C LYS A 449 15.81 6.92 22.81
N ARG A 450 15.73 7.46 21.59
CA ARG A 450 14.57 7.27 20.70
C ARG A 450 14.83 6.17 19.69
N VAL A 451 14.13 5.05 19.85
CA VAL A 451 14.03 4.03 18.81
C VAL A 451 12.78 4.32 17.96
N LYS A 452 12.90 4.25 16.63
CA LYS A 452 11.86 4.69 15.69
C LYS A 452 10.55 3.87 15.76
N THR A 453 10.59 2.61 16.19
CA THR A 453 9.43 1.71 16.31
C THR A 453 9.63 0.67 17.41
N GLU A 454 8.55 0.13 17.97
CA GLU A 454 8.58 -0.95 18.97
C GLU A 454 9.33 -2.21 18.48
N ASN A 455 9.16 -2.55 17.20
CA ASN A 455 9.85 -3.67 16.54
C ASN A 455 11.38 -3.48 16.39
N SER A 456 11.90 -2.30 16.69
CA SER A 456 13.34 -2.04 16.60
C SER A 456 14.09 -2.41 17.89
N LYS A 457 13.37 -2.75 18.97
CA LYS A 457 13.93 -3.30 20.22
C LYS A 457 14.50 -4.68 19.95
N ARG A 458 15.80 -4.87 20.20
CA ARG A 458 16.48 -6.13 19.89
C ARG A 458 17.73 -6.33 20.74
N LEU A 459 18.07 -7.59 20.94
CA LEU A 459 19.31 -8.03 21.54
C LEU A 459 20.16 -8.71 20.46
N ILE A 460 21.37 -8.21 20.22
CA ILE A 460 22.24 -8.71 19.13
C ILE A 460 23.58 -9.16 19.72
N PRO A 461 23.99 -10.42 19.54
CA PRO A 461 25.33 -10.89 19.94
C PRO A 461 26.42 -10.04 19.30
N ILE A 462 27.44 -9.65 20.07
CA ILE A 462 28.60 -8.93 19.52
C ILE A 462 29.45 -9.92 18.72
N HIS A 463 29.76 -9.58 17.47
CA HIS A 463 30.55 -10.44 16.59
C HIS A 463 31.95 -10.69 17.19
N SER A 464 32.44 -11.93 17.14
CA SER A 464 33.71 -12.32 17.75
C SER A 464 34.89 -11.45 17.29
N LYS A 465 34.97 -11.13 15.99
CA LYS A 465 36.00 -10.21 15.46
C LYS A 465 35.97 -8.82 16.09
N ILE A 466 34.81 -8.28 16.44
CA ILE A 466 34.71 -6.99 17.12
C ILE A 466 35.24 -7.10 18.55
N ILE A 467 34.98 -8.22 19.23
CA ILE A 467 35.51 -8.53 20.56
C ILE A 467 37.05 -8.68 20.49
N GLU A 468 37.56 -9.44 19.51
CA GLU A 468 39.00 -9.62 19.27
C GLU A 468 39.72 -8.29 19.00
N CYS A 469 39.07 -7.35 18.31
CA CYS A 469 39.57 -5.99 18.09
C CYS A 469 39.55 -5.10 19.36
N GLY A 470 39.14 -5.63 20.51
CA GLY A 470 39.23 -4.92 21.80
C GLY A 470 38.02 -4.06 22.16
N PHE A 471 36.86 -4.25 21.51
CA PHE A 471 35.67 -3.42 21.75
C PHE A 471 35.21 -3.45 23.22
N LEU A 472 35.24 -4.62 23.87
CA LEU A 472 34.86 -4.73 25.30
C LEU A 472 35.83 -3.95 26.21
N GLY A 473 37.12 -3.88 25.83
CA GLY A 473 38.11 -3.07 26.54
C GLY A 473 37.78 -1.57 26.49
N LEU A 474 37.31 -1.08 25.33
CA LEU A 474 36.80 0.28 25.19
C LEU A 474 35.59 0.53 26.10
N VAL A 475 34.62 -0.38 26.10
CA VAL A 475 33.41 -0.27 26.94
C VAL A 475 33.77 -0.15 28.42
N GLU A 476 34.65 -1.04 28.91
CA GLU A 476 35.11 -1.01 30.30
C GLU A 476 35.93 0.24 30.63
N ALA A 477 36.75 0.73 29.71
CA ALA A 477 37.47 1.99 29.89
C ALA A 477 36.51 3.18 30.03
N GLN A 478 35.42 3.23 29.25
CA GLN A 478 34.41 4.29 29.34
C GLN A 478 33.60 4.18 30.64
N LYS A 479 33.21 2.97 31.06
CA LYS A 479 32.55 2.76 32.37
C LYS A 479 33.42 3.26 33.52
N LYS A 480 34.72 2.96 33.52
CA LYS A 480 35.67 3.43 34.54
C LYS A 480 35.83 4.95 34.57
N LYS A 481 35.67 5.62 33.41
CA LYS A 481 35.67 7.09 33.31
C LYS A 481 34.32 7.71 33.73
N GLY A 482 33.29 6.91 33.98
CA GLY A 482 31.93 7.41 34.26
C GLY A 482 31.20 7.92 33.03
N GLU A 483 31.69 7.61 31.83
CA GLU A 483 31.09 8.04 30.57
C GLU A 483 29.82 7.22 30.29
N LYS A 484 28.73 7.93 29.95
CA LYS A 484 27.47 7.28 29.57
C LYS A 484 27.53 6.71 28.16
N GLN A 485 28.30 7.32 27.26
CA GLN A 485 28.40 6.92 25.86
C GLN A 485 29.71 6.19 25.57
N ILE A 486 29.64 5.17 24.71
CA ILE A 486 30.85 4.46 24.26
C ILE A 486 31.73 5.40 23.41
N PHE A 487 31.11 6.24 22.59
CA PHE A 487 31.75 7.17 21.66
C PHE A 487 31.58 8.63 22.12
N SER A 488 32.11 8.99 23.29
CA SER A 488 31.96 10.32 23.90
C SER A 488 32.56 11.48 23.08
N ASN A 489 33.38 11.20 22.06
CA ASN A 489 33.95 12.19 21.14
C ASN A 489 32.95 12.76 20.11
N LEU A 490 31.75 12.16 19.98
CA LEU A 490 30.77 12.55 18.98
C LEU A 490 29.95 13.76 19.45
N ASN A 491 29.74 14.70 18.54
CA ASN A 491 28.87 15.85 18.80
C ASN A 491 27.40 15.47 18.60
N TYR A 492 26.54 15.98 19.49
CA TYR A 492 25.10 15.90 19.32
C TYR A 492 24.60 17.03 18.43
N TYR A 493 23.87 16.67 17.37
CA TYR A 493 23.16 17.59 16.50
C TYR A 493 21.65 17.44 16.73
N SER A 494 20.94 18.54 16.94
CA SER A 494 19.47 18.56 17.11
C SER A 494 18.71 17.86 15.99
N ASP A 495 19.30 17.82 14.80
CA ASP A 495 18.64 17.41 13.57
C ASP A 495 18.96 15.98 13.14
N SER A 496 20.10 15.46 13.57
CA SER A 496 20.62 14.17 13.09
C SER A 496 21.16 13.27 14.21
N GLY A 497 21.08 13.71 15.47
CA GLY A 497 21.63 12.99 16.62
C GLY A 497 23.16 13.03 16.61
N TYR A 498 23.80 11.92 16.93
CA TYR A 498 25.26 11.80 16.95
C TYR A 498 25.88 11.41 15.60
N TRP A 499 25.06 11.33 14.55
CA TRP A 499 25.46 10.95 13.21
C TRP A 499 25.09 12.05 12.22
N LYS A 500 26.01 12.43 11.34
CA LYS A 500 25.76 13.38 10.26
C LYS A 500 26.49 12.88 9.02
N ASP A 501 25.72 12.58 7.98
CA ASP A 501 26.23 12.21 6.64
C ASP A 501 26.95 13.38 5.98
#